data_AF-A0A089QI15-F1
#
_entry.id   AF-A0A089QI15-F1
#
_cell.length_a   1.000
_cell.length_b   1.000
_cell.length_c   1.000
_cell.angle_alpha   90.00
_cell.angle_beta   90.00
_cell.angle_gamma   90.00
#
_symmetry.space_group_name_H-M   'P 1'
#
loop_
_entity.id
_entity.type
_entity.pdbx_description
1 polymer ?
#
loop_
_entity_poly.entity_id
_entity_poly.type
_entity_poly.pdbx_seq_one_letter_code
_entity_poly.pdbx_strand_id
1 'polypeptide(L)' 'MRINEKTNIWDVMDIFNRKWCIVTMKDGRKERLYVVDVDYETFGYDMIIYNYTGSDSYGIDDIPFSKIDEIVINGDYL' A
#
# COMPACT_ATOMS: atom_id res chain seq x y z
N MET A 1 9.96 1.42 -0.21
CA MET A 1 10.01 1.04 1.22
C MET A 1 9.76 -0.45 1.32
N ARG A 2 10.70 -1.22 1.90
CA ARG A 2 10.47 -2.63 2.20
C ARG A 2 9.52 -2.76 3.39
N ILE A 3 8.54 -3.66 3.25
CA ILE A 3 7.53 -3.94 4.28
C ILE A 3 7.92 -5.21 5.03
N ASN A 4 7.99 -5.13 6.36
CA ASN A 4 8.32 -6.26 7.23
C ASN A 4 7.63 -6.11 8.60
N GLU A 5 7.89 -7.03 9.53
CA GLU A 5 7.25 -7.05 10.85
C GLU A 5 7.56 -5.84 11.76
N LYS A 6 8.55 -5.00 11.39
CA LYS A 6 8.90 -3.77 12.10
C LYS A 6 8.35 -2.52 11.43
N THR A 7 7.70 -2.66 10.27
CA THR A 7 7.10 -1.53 9.57
C THR A 7 5.97 -0.95 10.41
N ASN A 8 6.01 0.35 10.65
CA ASN A 8 4.90 1.06 11.26
C ASN A 8 3.90 1.45 10.16
N ILE A 9 2.62 1.14 10.37
CA ILE A 9 1.55 1.48 9.43
C ILE A 9 1.45 2.98 9.14
N TRP A 10 1.77 3.83 10.13
CA TRP A 10 1.73 5.28 9.98
C TRP A 10 2.87 5.81 9.09
N ASP A 11 4.03 5.13 9.05
CA ASP A 11 5.09 5.49 8.10
C ASP A 11 4.63 5.22 6.66
N VAL A 12 3.88 4.13 6.45
CA VAL A 12 3.30 3.80 5.13
C VAL A 12 2.25 4.83 4.74
N MET A 13 1.40 5.25 5.68
CA MET A 13 0.44 6.33 5.48
C MET A 13 1.14 7.63 5.05
N ASP A 14 2.11 8.10 5.83
CA ASP A 14 2.81 9.37 5.58
C ASP A 14 3.52 9.40 4.21
N ILE A 15 4.09 8.28 3.79
CA ILE A 15 4.85 8.21 2.55
C ILE A 15 3.94 8.01 1.33
N PHE A 16 2.93 7.14 1.41
CA PHE A 16 2.23 6.62 0.24
C PHE A 16 0.77 7.04 0.11
N ASN A 17 0.17 7.66 1.13
CA ASN A 17 -1.23 8.09 1.07
C ASN A 17 -1.50 8.99 -0.15
N ARG A 18 -2.58 8.68 -0.88
CA ARG A 18 -3.05 9.40 -2.07
C ARG A 18 -2.01 9.49 -3.18
N LYS A 19 -1.26 8.40 -3.39
CA LYS A 19 -0.26 8.30 -4.46
C LYS A 19 -0.41 7.02 -5.25
N TRP A 20 -0.12 7.11 -6.55
CA TRP A 20 0.12 5.94 -7.37
C TRP A 20 1.40 5.27 -6.91
N CYS A 21 1.34 3.97 -6.68
CA CYS A 21 2.44 3.16 -6.20
C CYS A 21 2.62 1.92 -7.08
N ILE A 22 3.84 1.41 -7.10
CA ILE A 22 4.14 0.04 -7.51
C ILE A 22 4.33 -0.78 -6.24
N VAL A 23 3.49 -1.79 -6.06
CA VAL A 23 3.56 -2.74 -4.94
C VAL A 23 4.14 -4.04 -5.46
N THR A 24 5.29 -4.43 -4.91
CA THR A 24 5.89 -5.74 -5.13
C THR A 24 5.41 -6.67 -4.03
N MET A 25 4.77 -7.75 -4.42
CA MET A 25 4.26 -8.81 -3.55
C MET A 25 5.38 -9.80 -3.21
N LYS A 26 5.25 -10.53 -2.09
CA LYS A 26 6.25 -11.54 -1.69
C LYS A 26 6.41 -12.70 -2.66
N ASP A 27 5.40 -12.97 -3.50
CA ASP A 27 5.47 -13.94 -4.59
C ASP A 27 6.17 -13.40 -5.85
N GLY A 28 6.65 -12.15 -5.81
CA GLY A 28 7.33 -11.48 -6.92
C GLY A 28 6.39 -10.75 -7.89
N ARG A 29 5.07 -10.87 -7.75
CA ARG A 29 4.10 -10.14 -8.56
C ARG A 29 4.19 -8.64 -8.29
N LYS A 30 3.99 -7.83 -9.32
CA LYS A 30 3.99 -6.35 -9.20
C LYS A 30 2.65 -5.80 -9.63
N GLU A 31 2.14 -4.85 -8.86
CA GLU A 31 0.86 -4.19 -9.14
C GLU A 31 1.02 -2.66 -9.11
N ARG A 32 0.41 -1.98 -10.08
CA ARG A 32 0.25 -0.52 -10.06
C ARG A 32 -1.11 -0.19 -9.48
N LEU A 33 -1.12 0.45 -8.31
CA LEU A 33 -2.35 0.80 -7.59
C LEU A 33 -2.24 2.20 -6.98
N TYR A 34 -3.39 2.80 -6.64
CA TYR A 34 -3.47 4.07 -5.94
C TYR A 34 -3.79 3.81 -4.48
N VAL A 35 -2.83 4.10 -3.59
CA VAL A 35 -3.02 3.91 -2.14
C VAL A 35 -3.92 5.03 -1.62
N VAL A 36 -5.09 4.67 -1.11
CA VAL A 36 -6.09 5.62 -0.60
C VAL A 36 -5.93 5.86 0.89
N ASP A 37 -5.61 4.80 1.62
CA ASP A 37 -5.45 4.82 3.07
C ASP A 37 -4.69 3.58 3.55
N VAL A 38 -4.52 3.48 4.86
CA VAL A 38 -4.10 2.29 5.58
C VAL A 38 -5.18 1.89 6.58
N ASP A 39 -5.22 0.62 6.98
CA ASP A 39 -6.10 0.16 8.05
C ASP A 39 -5.42 -0.91 8.91
N TYR A 40 -5.75 -0.92 10.19
CA TYR A 40 -5.45 -2.01 11.13
C TYR A 40 -6.66 -2.33 12.04
N GLU A 41 -7.59 -1.40 12.19
CA GLU A 41 -8.66 -1.42 13.19
C GLU A 41 -9.75 -2.42 12.82
N THR A 42 -10.04 -2.57 11.51
CA THR A 42 -11.13 -3.43 11.03
C THR A 42 -10.82 -4.91 11.21
N PHE A 43 -9.56 -5.33 11.04
CA PHE A 43 -9.20 -6.75 10.98
C PHE A 43 -8.06 -7.19 11.91
N GLY A 44 -7.44 -6.25 12.64
CA GLY A 44 -6.36 -6.56 13.59
C GLY A 44 -5.01 -6.86 12.94
N TYR A 45 -4.81 -6.47 11.68
CA TYR A 45 -3.53 -6.54 10.98
C TYR A 45 -3.38 -5.35 10.03
N ASP A 46 -2.15 -4.92 9.81
CA ASP A 46 -1.84 -3.77 8.97
C ASP A 46 -2.07 -4.07 7.49
N MET A 47 -2.74 -3.17 6.79
CA MET A 47 -3.00 -3.25 5.35
C MET A 47 -2.97 -1.87 4.69
N ILE A 48 -2.78 -1.87 3.38
CA ILE A 48 -3.12 -0.71 2.53
C ILE A 48 -4.54 -0.88 1.99
N ILE A 49 -5.27 0.21 1.90
CA ILE A 49 -6.53 0.33 1.16
C ILE A 49 -6.22 1.03 -0.16
N TYR A 50 -6.73 0.50 -1.27
CA TYR A 50 -6.36 1.02 -2.58
C TYR A 50 -7.51 1.00 -3.59
N ASN A 51 -7.27 1.66 -4.72
CA ASN A 51 -8.11 1.54 -5.91
C ASN A 51 -7.28 1.68 -7.19
N TYR A 52 -7.94 1.52 -8.34
CA TYR A 52 -7.36 1.67 -9.68
C TYR A 52 -7.85 2.92 -10.42
N THR A 53 -8.60 3.79 -9.76
CA THR A 53 -9.18 4.99 -10.37
C THR A 53 -8.38 6.24 -10.07
N GLY A 54 -7.59 6.26 -9.00
CA GLY A 54 -6.92 7.46 -8.52
C GLY A 54 -7.82 8.43 -7.75
N SER A 55 -9.01 7.97 -7.35
CA SER A 55 -9.95 8.78 -6.56
C SER A 55 -9.73 8.62 -5.06
N ASP A 56 -10.21 9.56 -4.27
CA ASP A 56 -10.22 9.50 -2.79
C ASP A 56 -11.34 8.57 -2.24
N SER A 57 -11.95 7.76 -3.10
CA SER A 57 -12.94 6.78 -2.65
C SER A 57 -12.22 5.59 -2.06
N TYR A 58 -12.58 5.25 -0.81
CA TYR A 58 -12.28 3.95 -0.25
C TYR A 58 -12.85 2.89 -1.20
N GLY A 59 -11.96 2.08 -1.78
CA GLY A 59 -12.35 0.94 -2.59
C GLY A 59 -12.88 -0.19 -1.70
N ILE A 60 -13.16 -1.33 -2.32
CA ILE A 60 -13.40 -2.60 -1.58
C ILE A 60 -12.11 -3.43 -1.45
N ASP A 61 -11.00 -2.93 -1.99
CA ASP A 61 -9.77 -3.68 -2.14
C ASP A 61 -8.74 -3.27 -1.08
N ASP A 62 -8.17 -4.28 -0.44
CA ASP A 62 -7.09 -4.16 0.54
C ASP A 62 -5.93 -5.14 0.23
N ILE A 63 -4.74 -4.80 0.71
CA ILE A 63 -3.61 -5.72 0.72
C ILE A 63 -2.96 -5.71 2.10
N PRO A 64 -2.99 -6.84 2.83
CA PRO A 64 -2.26 -6.99 4.09
C PRO A 64 -0.75 -6.83 3.90
N PHE A 65 -0.07 -6.16 4.83
CA PHE A 65 1.39 -6.01 4.82
C PHE A 65 2.12 -7.36 4.77
N SER A 66 1.52 -8.39 5.35
CA SER A 66 2.06 -9.76 5.33
C SER A 66 2.27 -10.32 3.92
N LYS A 67 1.58 -9.80 2.91
CA LYS A 67 1.71 -10.19 1.49
C LYS A 67 2.62 -9.27 0.68
N ILE A 68 2.97 -8.10 1.21
CA ILE A 68 3.76 -7.08 0.53
C ILE A 68 5.24 -7.28 0.85
N ASP A 69 6.09 -7.17 -0.16
CA ASP A 69 7.56 -7.10 -0.01
C ASP A 69 8.03 -5.64 -0.03
N GLU A 70 7.56 -4.86 -1.00
CA GLU A 70 7.99 -3.47 -1.19
C GLU A 70 6.89 -2.58 -1.79
N ILE A 71 6.84 -1.31 -1.37
CA ILE A 71 6.00 -0.26 -1.97
C ILE A 71 6.90 0.89 -2.47
N VAL A 72 6.70 1.35 -3.69
CA VAL A 72 7.45 2.47 -4.31
C VAL A 72 6.47 3.46 -4.94
N ILE A 73 6.71 4.77 -4.81
CA ILE A 73 5.90 5.78 -5.49
C ILE A 73 6.13 5.67 -7.00
N ASN A 74 5.05 5.57 -7.76
CA ASN A 74 5.07 5.52 -9.21
C ASN A 74 5.26 6.94 -9.76
N GLY A 75 6.50 7.39 -9.77
CA GLY A 75 6.90 8.74 -10.14
C GLY A 75 8.39 9.02 -9.88
N ASP A 76 9.04 8.27 -9.00
CA ASP A 76 10.46 8.43 -8.64
C ASP A 76 11.45 7.90 -9.72
N TYR A 77 11.01 7.82 -10.99
CA TYR A 77 11.86 7.60 -12.17
C TYR A 77 11.99 8.88 -13.02
N LEU A 78 12.13 10.04 -12.37
CA LEU A 78 12.49 11.32 -13.01
C LEU A 78 13.74 11.91 -12.36
#